data_AF-A0A972A711-F1
#
_entry.id   AF-A0A972A711-F1
#
_cell.length_a   1.000
_cell.length_b   1.000
_cell.length_c   1.000
_cell.angle_alpha   90.00
_cell.angle_beta   90.00
_cell.angle_gamma   90.00
#
_symmetry.space_group_name_H-M   'P 1'
#
loop_
_entity.id
_entity.type
_entity.pdbx_description
1 polymer ?
#
loop_
_entity_poly.entity_id
_entity_poly.type
_entity_poly.pdbx_seq_one_letter_code
_entity_poly.pdbx_strand_id
1 'polypeptide(L)'
;MKLKLTVFDENNKKVYCLIVLRDLTYYPGENARGKVEKIYCNGEYEFDLNNGVYEVAVYKGKMYQPFRERIKLYQKDLALEIRLKKMIDSRAMRLYSFDAHSHVSRDAHLKTGDLVKASSIMKGEDYNFFFAGSPYDNDVHMQYLNGHFTDKVPYREKFAPVIEKVNDENFILDIGNEIIKCRYGHVFMMNYTQKPPFSKYYDHEFDPWLFTKVGEEPEYRIPYIYEAVLKERDDNSVAVLAHPTSWWWHDNGEFITNIGATLGFEILAGSIDAMVIMGYRSDHKYYQELWYEALNNGYFLPGVAENDAAYDIVPDNHLAYKTYTYIDEFSIDSLCRSVKQGRNIVSSGPIVTLKVNGELPGTVLRYSPGQNFEIEIEAYRCYQALLSDIQIIINGEVYKEYNICRDTFKLRESISIDKDSFVIAKCYDFAGNTAITNPVYIRNKPFVNRGYLSDVSVTVTKDGKGAEGVYWLDDTDERIPFQTSIKLKMKVSSKLNIQVDGCVRTIRLFELPELQRIFKNLYFGWFNKDKKYRPGEVPAHEFKLARIREILDHVEMCIDF
;
A
#
# COMPACT_ATOMS: atom_id res chain seq x y z
N MET A 1 5.78 -30.04 32.04
CA MET A 1 6.85 -30.70 31.25
C MET A 1 7.23 -29.76 30.13
N LYS A 2 8.45 -29.88 29.63
CA LYS A 2 8.98 -28.98 28.63
C LYS A 2 8.88 -29.59 27.25
N LEU A 3 8.32 -28.83 26.32
CA LEU A 3 8.44 -29.09 24.89
C LEU A 3 9.42 -28.06 24.32
N LYS A 4 10.63 -28.50 23.98
CA LYS A 4 11.64 -27.68 23.33
C LYS A 4 11.58 -27.87 21.81
N LEU A 5 11.46 -26.79 21.07
CA LEU A 5 11.44 -26.79 19.61
C LEU A 5 12.67 -26.04 19.09
N THR A 6 13.36 -26.63 18.13
CA THR A 6 14.40 -25.96 17.35
C THR A 6 14.10 -26.13 15.86
N VAL A 7 14.00 -25.02 15.14
CA VAL A 7 13.56 -24.96 13.74
C VAL A 7 14.68 -24.43 12.86
N PHE A 8 14.98 -25.18 11.81
CA PHE A 8 16.04 -24.91 10.86
C PHE A 8 15.50 -24.81 9.43
N ASP A 9 16.28 -24.15 8.56
CA ASP A 9 16.16 -24.32 7.10
C ASP A 9 16.92 -25.57 6.61
N GLU A 10 16.89 -25.78 5.29
CA GLU A 10 17.58 -26.89 4.61
C GLU A 10 19.11 -26.85 4.74
N ASN A 11 19.68 -25.71 5.14
CA ASN A 11 21.12 -25.53 5.36
C ASN A 11 21.50 -25.64 6.85
N ASN A 12 20.58 -26.10 7.71
CA ASN A 12 20.75 -26.18 9.17
C ASN A 12 20.99 -24.83 9.86
N LYS A 13 20.55 -23.71 9.27
CA LYS A 13 20.52 -22.40 9.94
C LYS A 13 19.19 -22.27 10.67
N LYS A 14 19.21 -21.79 11.92
CA LYS A 14 17.97 -21.47 12.66
C LYS A 14 17.20 -20.39 11.92
N VAL A 15 15.88 -20.54 11.84
CA VAL A 15 15.02 -19.61 11.11
C VAL A 15 13.88 -19.06 11.96
N TYR A 16 13.57 -17.79 11.75
CA TYR A 16 12.35 -17.22 12.27
C TYR A 16 11.14 -17.95 11.69
N CYS A 17 10.17 -18.26 12.55
CA CYS A 17 8.99 -19.04 12.20
C CYS A 17 7.82 -18.72 13.13
N LEU A 18 6.62 -19.08 12.68
CA LEU A 18 5.41 -19.16 13.48
C LEU A 18 5.23 -20.60 13.98
N ILE A 19 5.15 -20.76 15.29
CA ILE A 19 4.79 -22.01 15.95
C ILE A 19 3.33 -21.89 16.40
N VAL A 20 2.51 -22.87 16.01
CA VAL A 20 1.12 -23.02 16.44
C VAL A 20 1.02 -24.31 17.25
N LEU A 21 0.71 -24.19 18.54
CA LEU A 21 0.47 -25.32 19.42
C LEU A 21 -1.02 -25.40 19.71
N ARG A 22 -1.63 -26.57 19.46
CA ARG A 22 -3.03 -26.84 19.79
C ARG A 22 -3.10 -27.95 20.82
N ASP A 23 -3.72 -27.67 21.96
CA ASP A 23 -4.06 -28.70 22.95
C ASP A 23 -5.19 -29.57 22.39
N LEU A 24 -4.95 -30.88 22.26
CA LEU A 24 -5.92 -31.89 21.82
C LEU A 24 -6.35 -32.81 22.98
N THR A 25 -5.99 -32.44 24.21
CA THR A 25 -6.32 -33.21 25.41
C THR A 25 -7.81 -33.08 25.69
N TYR A 26 -8.47 -34.24 25.83
CA TYR A 26 -9.87 -34.27 26.20
C TYR A 26 -10.02 -34.16 27.72
N TYR A 27 -10.63 -33.07 28.19
CA TYR A 27 -11.04 -32.92 29.58
C TYR A 27 -12.56 -33.09 29.68
N PRO A 28 -13.07 -34.08 30.45
CA PRO A 28 -14.51 -34.25 30.62
C PRO A 28 -15.16 -32.99 31.19
N GLY A 29 -16.14 -32.41 30.48
CA GLY A 29 -16.87 -31.21 30.90
C GLY A 29 -16.36 -29.88 30.33
N GLU A 30 -15.25 -29.87 29.59
CA GLU A 30 -14.76 -28.67 28.89
C GLU A 30 -15.13 -28.68 27.40
N ASN A 31 -15.50 -27.51 26.86
CA ASN A 31 -15.80 -27.37 25.43
C ASN A 31 -14.56 -27.74 24.59
N ALA A 32 -14.75 -28.64 23.62
CA ALA A 32 -13.70 -29.29 22.82
C ALA A 32 -12.88 -28.39 21.86
N ARG A 33 -12.93 -27.06 22.02
CA ARG A 33 -12.05 -26.13 21.29
C ARG A 33 -10.78 -25.95 22.10
N GLY A 34 -9.88 -26.93 22.01
CA GLY A 34 -8.61 -26.90 22.73
C GLY A 34 -7.85 -25.59 22.53
N LYS A 35 -7.17 -25.13 23.59
CA LYS A 35 -6.41 -23.87 23.62
C LYS A 35 -5.39 -23.87 22.48
N VAL A 36 -5.40 -22.82 21.67
CA VAL A 36 -4.42 -22.59 20.61
C VAL A 36 -3.48 -21.48 21.05
N GLU A 37 -2.19 -21.76 21.01
CA GLU A 37 -1.12 -20.80 21.28
C GLU A 37 -0.32 -20.57 20.00
N LYS A 38 0.00 -19.30 19.71
CA LYS A 38 0.71 -18.88 18.50
C LYS A 38 1.89 -18.01 18.90
N ILE A 39 3.08 -18.36 18.45
CA ILE A 39 4.31 -17.65 18.79
C ILE A 39 5.17 -17.47 17.55
N TYR A 40 5.61 -16.24 17.31
CA TYR A 40 6.75 -15.98 16.44
C TYR A 40 8.04 -16.03 17.27
N CYS A 41 9.01 -16.80 16.80
CA CYS A 41 10.31 -16.93 17.46
C CYS A 41 11.44 -16.91 16.42
N ASN A 42 12.68 -16.84 16.89
CA ASN A 42 13.90 -16.89 16.06
C ASN A 42 14.34 -18.32 15.70
N GLY A 43 13.42 -19.28 15.79
CA GLY A 43 13.68 -20.70 15.54
C GLY A 43 13.91 -21.53 16.80
N GLU A 44 13.81 -20.95 17.99
CA GLU A 44 13.79 -21.70 19.24
C GLU A 44 12.68 -21.22 20.16
N TYR A 45 11.96 -22.17 20.74
CA TYR A 45 10.97 -21.89 21.78
C TYR A 45 10.79 -23.09 22.71
N GLU A 46 10.48 -22.83 23.96
CA GLU A 46 10.19 -23.84 24.98
C GLU A 46 8.82 -23.57 25.60
N PHE A 47 7.94 -24.57 25.57
CA PHE A 47 6.64 -24.52 26.22
C PHE A 47 6.66 -25.28 27.54
N ASP A 48 6.02 -24.71 28.57
CA ASP A 48 5.64 -25.42 29.78
C ASP A 48 4.21 -25.96 29.64
N LEU A 49 4.09 -27.28 29.43
CA LEU A 49 2.82 -27.95 29.10
C LEU A 49 2.43 -29.00 30.15
N ASN A 50 1.12 -29.24 30.21
CA ASN A 50 0.51 -30.28 31.03
C ASN A 50 0.60 -31.65 30.35
N ASN A 51 0.25 -32.70 31.09
CA ASN A 51 0.10 -34.04 30.53
C ASN A 51 -1.02 -34.02 29.50
N GLY A 52 -0.71 -34.41 28.27
CA GLY A 52 -1.65 -34.18 27.20
C GLY A 52 -1.19 -34.64 25.83
N VAL A 53 -2.09 -34.43 24.88
CA VAL A 53 -1.84 -34.65 23.46
C VAL A 53 -1.90 -33.30 22.78
N TYR A 54 -0.86 -32.96 22.02
CA TYR A 54 -0.75 -31.67 21.37
C TYR A 54 -0.54 -31.87 19.87
N GLU A 55 -1.01 -30.93 19.05
CA GLU A 55 -0.58 -30.76 17.67
C GLU A 55 0.38 -29.57 17.62
N VAL A 56 1.58 -29.81 17.10
CA VAL A 56 2.60 -28.78 16.83
C VAL A 56 2.60 -28.54 15.34
N ALA A 57 2.40 -27.30 14.92
CA ALA A 57 2.56 -26.87 13.54
C ALA A 57 3.58 -25.74 13.46
N VAL A 58 4.48 -25.78 12.48
CA VAL A 58 5.50 -24.76 12.26
C VAL A 58 5.44 -24.25 10.83
N TYR A 59 5.45 -22.93 10.69
CA TYR A 59 5.33 -22.23 9.42
C TYR A 59 6.43 -21.18 9.25
N LYS A 60 6.84 -20.96 7.99
CA LYS A 60 7.67 -19.82 7.60
C LYS A 60 7.07 -19.19 6.34
N GLY A 61 6.20 -18.20 6.54
CA GLY A 61 5.38 -17.63 5.46
C GLY A 61 4.64 -18.69 4.63
N LYS A 62 4.31 -18.35 3.39
CA LYS A 62 3.55 -19.23 2.48
C LYS A 62 4.42 -20.01 1.48
N MET A 63 5.72 -19.72 1.42
CA MET A 63 6.69 -20.29 0.46
C MET A 63 7.50 -21.46 1.02
N TYR A 64 7.21 -21.90 2.24
CA TYR A 64 7.80 -23.08 2.86
C TYR A 64 6.74 -24.14 3.08
N GLN A 65 7.14 -25.41 2.98
CA GLN A 65 6.29 -26.52 3.35
C GLN A 65 6.14 -26.52 4.89
N PRO A 66 4.91 -26.40 5.44
CA PRO A 66 4.73 -26.41 6.88
C PRO A 66 5.02 -27.80 7.46
N PHE A 67 5.54 -27.80 8.68
CA PHE A 67 5.65 -29.00 9.51
C PHE A 67 4.40 -29.12 10.38
N ARG A 68 3.87 -30.34 10.54
CA ARG A 68 2.77 -30.65 11.47
C ARG A 68 2.99 -32.03 12.08
N GLU A 69 2.95 -32.12 13.40
CA GLU A 69 3.07 -33.38 14.13
C GLU A 69 2.17 -33.41 15.36
N ARG A 70 1.55 -34.57 15.62
CA ARG A 70 0.82 -34.82 16.85
C ARG A 70 1.75 -35.49 17.85
N ILE A 71 1.95 -34.86 18.99
CA ILE A 71 2.82 -35.34 20.06
C ILE A 71 2.03 -35.76 21.30
N LYS A 72 2.60 -36.69 22.07
CA LYS A 72 2.10 -37.12 23.37
C LYS A 72 3.12 -36.74 24.43
N LEU A 73 2.73 -35.87 25.36
CA LEU A 73 3.60 -35.39 26.42
C LEU A 73 3.09 -35.97 27.75
N TYR A 74 3.80 -36.97 28.28
CA TYR A 74 3.45 -37.65 29.53
C TYR A 74 4.70 -37.90 30.36
N GLN A 75 4.79 -37.24 31.52
CA GLN A 75 5.84 -37.41 32.54
C GLN A 75 7.30 -37.29 32.03
N LYS A 76 7.53 -36.70 30.85
CA LYS A 76 8.87 -36.46 30.30
C LYS A 76 8.89 -35.20 29.44
N ASP A 77 10.05 -34.57 29.40
CA ASP A 77 10.32 -33.49 28.46
C ASP A 77 10.54 -34.06 27.05
N LEU A 78 10.26 -33.26 26.03
CA LEU A 78 10.41 -33.61 24.63
C LEU A 78 11.15 -32.50 23.90
N ALA A 79 12.11 -32.88 23.06
CA ALA A 79 12.79 -31.96 22.14
C ALA A 79 12.49 -32.38 20.70
N LEU A 80 12.07 -31.42 19.86
CA LEU A 80 11.89 -31.63 18.42
C LEU A 80 12.84 -30.72 17.64
N GLU A 81 13.59 -31.33 16.73
CA GLU A 81 14.32 -30.62 15.69
C GLU A 81 13.55 -30.69 14.37
N ILE A 82 13.15 -29.52 13.87
CA ILE A 82 12.29 -29.39 12.69
C ILE A 82 13.11 -28.73 11.58
N ARG A 83 13.10 -29.32 10.38
CA ARG A 83 13.73 -28.73 9.19
C ARG A 83 12.65 -28.38 8.19
N LEU A 84 12.47 -27.08 7.91
CA LEU A 84 11.49 -26.60 6.94
C LEU A 84 12.10 -26.62 5.53
N LYS A 85 11.35 -27.18 4.58
CA LYS A 85 11.73 -27.21 3.17
C LYS A 85 11.18 -25.98 2.44
N LYS A 86 12.04 -25.24 1.74
CA LYS A 86 11.60 -24.13 0.89
C LYS A 86 10.94 -24.69 -0.37
N MET A 87 9.78 -24.18 -0.73
CA MET A 87 9.07 -24.58 -1.95
C MET A 87 9.54 -23.76 -3.15
N ILE A 88 9.74 -22.44 -2.96
CA ILE A 88 10.16 -21.50 -4.00
C ILE A 88 11.17 -20.52 -3.40
N ASP A 89 12.27 -20.27 -4.11
CA ASP A 89 13.22 -19.23 -3.75
C ASP A 89 12.99 -17.96 -4.57
N SER A 90 12.16 -17.05 -4.05
CA SER A 90 11.87 -15.78 -4.72
C SER A 90 13.14 -14.92 -4.89
N ARG A 91 14.12 -15.03 -3.99
CA ARG A 91 15.37 -14.25 -4.09
C ARG A 91 16.26 -14.74 -5.21
N ALA A 92 16.26 -16.04 -5.53
CA ALA A 92 16.90 -16.57 -6.73
C ALA A 92 16.29 -15.98 -8.02
N MET A 93 15.03 -15.54 -7.96
CA MET A 93 14.33 -14.81 -9.03
C MET A 93 14.52 -13.28 -8.94
N ARG A 94 15.35 -12.80 -8.01
CA ARG A 94 15.55 -11.38 -7.64
C ARG A 94 14.29 -10.69 -7.12
N LEU A 95 13.32 -11.46 -6.63
CA LEU A 95 12.07 -10.98 -6.04
C LEU A 95 12.18 -10.92 -4.52
N TYR A 96 12.06 -9.71 -3.99
CA TYR A 96 12.14 -9.44 -2.56
C TYR A 96 10.82 -8.90 -2.07
N SER A 97 10.31 -9.47 -0.98
CA SER A 97 9.01 -9.13 -0.43
C SER A 97 9.10 -8.00 0.58
N PHE A 98 8.09 -7.13 0.60
CA PHE A 98 7.94 -6.08 1.59
C PHE A 98 6.50 -5.87 2.03
N ASP A 99 6.36 -5.32 3.23
CA ASP A 99 5.15 -4.66 3.74
C ASP A 99 5.52 -3.26 4.23
N ALA A 100 4.64 -2.30 3.98
CA ALA A 100 4.88 -0.90 4.29
C ALA A 100 3.68 -0.18 4.92
N HIS A 101 2.64 -0.94 5.26
CA HIS A 101 1.47 -0.40 5.90
C HIS A 101 1.02 -1.35 7.00
N SER A 102 1.43 -1.00 8.22
CA SER A 102 1.19 -1.74 9.44
C SER A 102 1.08 -0.77 10.62
N HIS A 103 0.69 -1.28 11.78
CA HIS A 103 0.75 -0.56 13.04
C HIS A 103 1.42 -1.43 14.09
N VAL A 104 2.53 -0.96 14.64
CA VAL A 104 3.29 -1.78 15.60
C VAL A 104 2.60 -1.81 16.97
N SER A 105 1.99 -0.70 17.39
CA SER A 105 1.29 -0.56 18.66
C SER A 105 -0.03 0.20 18.47
N ARG A 106 -1.18 -0.43 18.67
CA ARG A 106 -2.52 0.17 18.50
C ARG A 106 -3.38 0.12 19.76
N ASP A 107 -3.13 -0.83 20.65
CA ASP A 107 -3.80 -0.95 21.94
C ASP A 107 -2.90 -0.35 23.04
N ALA A 108 -3.33 0.78 23.59
CA ALA A 108 -2.61 1.46 24.67
C ALA A 108 -2.56 0.65 25.97
N HIS A 109 -3.47 -0.31 26.15
CA HIS A 109 -3.52 -1.18 27.32
C HIS A 109 -2.55 -2.37 27.20
N LEU A 110 -2.06 -2.66 25.99
CA LEU A 110 -1.12 -3.74 25.74
C LEU A 110 0.32 -3.21 25.66
N LYS A 111 1.19 -3.70 26.55
CA LYS A 111 2.64 -3.43 26.53
C LYS A 111 3.40 -4.44 25.66
N THR A 112 2.82 -4.81 24.53
CA THR A 112 3.30 -5.92 23.68
C THR A 112 3.61 -5.52 22.24
N GLY A 113 3.39 -4.25 21.86
CA GLY A 113 3.78 -3.72 20.55
C GLY A 113 5.16 -3.07 20.61
N ASP A 114 6.12 -3.61 19.85
CA ASP A 114 7.46 -3.03 19.65
C ASP A 114 8.08 -3.50 18.32
N LEU A 115 9.13 -2.79 17.87
CA LEU A 115 9.81 -3.06 16.60
C LEU A 115 10.55 -4.41 16.54
N VAL A 116 11.00 -4.97 17.67
CA VAL A 116 11.70 -6.28 17.71
C VAL A 116 10.71 -7.41 17.48
N LYS A 117 9.56 -7.37 18.15
CA LYS A 117 8.47 -8.31 17.97
C LYS A 117 7.89 -8.21 16.56
N ALA A 118 7.61 -7.00 16.09
CA ALA A 118 7.16 -6.77 14.71
C ALA A 118 8.15 -7.37 13.71
N SER A 119 9.46 -7.13 13.87
CA SER A 119 10.49 -7.74 13.02
C SER A 119 10.49 -9.27 13.08
N SER A 120 10.21 -9.87 14.24
CA SER A 120 10.12 -11.32 14.39
C SER A 120 8.91 -11.91 13.64
N ILE A 121 7.77 -11.21 13.65
CA ILE A 121 6.59 -11.55 12.84
C ILE A 121 6.97 -11.51 11.35
N MET A 122 7.55 -10.39 10.90
CA MET A 122 7.90 -10.19 9.49
C MET A 122 8.91 -11.23 8.98
N LYS A 123 9.95 -11.55 9.75
CA LYS A 123 10.92 -12.59 9.41
C LYS A 123 10.29 -13.99 9.39
N GLY A 124 9.39 -14.28 10.34
CA GLY A 124 8.64 -15.53 10.41
C GLY A 124 7.65 -15.71 9.27
N GLU A 125 7.08 -14.60 8.79
CA GLU A 125 6.22 -14.57 7.60
C GLU A 125 7.02 -14.49 6.29
N ASP A 126 8.35 -14.53 6.36
CA ASP A 126 9.28 -14.52 5.21
C ASP A 126 9.22 -13.24 4.38
N TYR A 127 9.21 -12.08 5.05
CA TYR A 127 9.45 -10.77 4.43
C TYR A 127 10.94 -10.45 4.34
N ASN A 128 11.31 -9.63 3.36
CA ASN A 128 12.69 -9.14 3.20
C ASN A 128 12.85 -7.67 3.62
N PHE A 129 11.81 -6.87 3.45
CA PHE A 129 11.78 -5.49 3.92
C PHE A 129 10.51 -5.22 4.73
N PHE A 130 10.65 -4.40 5.76
CA PHE A 130 9.54 -3.97 6.58
C PHE A 130 9.67 -2.49 6.87
N PHE A 131 8.70 -1.71 6.40
CA PHE A 131 8.58 -0.31 6.80
C PHE A 131 7.54 -0.26 7.90
N ALA A 132 8.03 -0.32 9.14
CA ALA A 132 7.16 -0.36 10.31
C ALA A 132 6.34 0.90 10.36
N GLY A 133 5.01 0.80 10.47
CA GLY A 133 4.13 1.96 10.60
C GLY A 133 3.88 2.36 12.05
N SER A 134 3.55 3.63 12.26
CA SER A 134 3.36 4.20 13.59
C SER A 134 2.05 3.75 14.24
N PRO A 135 1.93 3.85 15.58
CA PRO A 135 3.02 4.04 16.55
C PRO A 135 4.00 2.87 16.58
N TYR A 136 5.29 3.15 16.87
CA TYR A 136 6.39 2.18 16.81
C TYR A 136 6.61 1.36 18.09
N ASP A 137 6.15 1.89 19.21
CA ASP A 137 6.17 1.26 20.53
C ASP A 137 5.02 1.83 21.39
N ASN A 138 4.87 1.31 22.62
CA ASN A 138 3.86 1.81 23.56
C ASN A 138 4.13 3.27 23.97
N ASP A 139 5.39 3.68 24.14
CA ASP A 139 5.74 5.03 24.59
C ASP A 139 5.35 6.11 23.57
N VAL A 140 5.65 5.89 22.28
CA VAL A 140 5.23 6.79 21.18
C VAL A 140 3.71 6.81 21.04
N HIS A 141 3.03 5.69 21.29
CA HIS A 141 1.57 5.66 21.32
C HIS A 141 1.01 6.51 22.48
N MET A 142 1.57 6.41 23.67
CA MET A 142 1.17 7.22 24.82
C MET A 142 1.46 8.71 24.63
N GLN A 143 2.56 9.07 23.96
CA GLN A 143 2.84 10.47 23.59
C GLN A 143 1.75 11.07 22.71
N TYR A 144 1.26 10.29 21.74
CA TYR A 144 0.15 10.69 20.89
C TYR A 144 -1.15 10.90 21.69
N LEU A 145 -1.53 9.92 22.52
CA LEU A 145 -2.76 10.00 23.32
C LEU A 145 -2.74 11.17 24.32
N ASN A 146 -1.57 11.48 24.90
CA ASN A 146 -1.41 12.57 25.84
C ASN A 146 -1.18 13.93 25.17
N GLY A 147 -1.04 13.99 23.84
CA GLY A 147 -0.73 15.21 23.09
C GLY A 147 0.64 15.81 23.44
N HIS A 148 1.59 15.02 23.93
CA HIS A 148 2.86 15.51 24.45
C HIS A 148 4.06 14.85 23.76
N PHE A 149 4.58 15.52 22.73
CA PHE A 149 5.79 15.14 22.01
C PHE A 149 6.95 16.04 22.42
N THR A 150 7.80 15.57 23.33
CA THR A 150 9.01 16.31 23.75
C THR A 150 10.18 16.12 22.80
N ASP A 151 10.16 15.02 22.04
CA ASP A 151 11.23 14.61 21.17
C ASP A 151 11.13 15.28 19.79
N LYS A 152 12.26 15.79 19.30
CA LYS A 152 12.40 16.37 17.96
C LYS A 152 13.29 15.54 17.05
N VAL A 153 13.85 14.45 17.57
CA VAL A 153 14.73 13.53 16.85
C VAL A 153 13.89 12.76 15.83
N PRO A 154 14.35 12.64 14.56
CA PRO A 154 13.69 11.79 13.58
C PRO A 154 13.50 10.37 14.09
N TYR A 155 12.37 9.73 13.79
CA TYR A 155 12.07 8.39 14.32
C TYR A 155 13.11 7.34 13.90
N ARG A 156 13.68 7.45 12.71
CA ARG A 156 14.77 6.56 12.26
C ARG A 156 16.00 6.66 13.17
N GLU A 157 16.35 7.86 13.63
CA GLU A 157 17.46 8.07 14.57
C GLU A 157 17.09 7.58 15.98
N LYS A 158 15.87 7.90 16.45
CA LYS A 158 15.35 7.41 17.74
C LYS A 158 15.39 5.89 17.86
N PHE A 159 15.05 5.19 16.78
CA PHE A 159 14.99 3.72 16.75
C PHE A 159 16.22 3.05 16.11
N ALA A 160 17.28 3.81 15.80
CA ALA A 160 18.49 3.28 15.19
C ALA A 160 19.07 2.06 15.92
N PRO A 161 19.16 2.02 17.28
CA PRO A 161 19.67 0.84 17.97
C PRO A 161 18.86 -0.44 17.73
N VAL A 162 17.53 -0.31 17.59
CA VAL A 162 16.66 -1.46 17.31
C VAL A 162 16.77 -1.87 15.84
N ILE A 163 16.79 -0.89 14.93
CA ILE A 163 16.97 -1.11 13.49
C ILE A 163 18.28 -1.88 13.23
N GLU A 164 19.40 -1.41 13.78
CA GLU A 164 20.70 -2.09 13.66
C GLU A 164 20.69 -3.51 14.23
N LYS A 165 20.01 -3.71 15.36
CA LYS A 165 19.92 -5.01 16.02
C LYS A 165 19.15 -6.05 15.22
N VAL A 166 18.07 -5.66 14.54
CA VAL A 166 17.18 -6.61 13.85
C VAL A 166 17.52 -6.78 12.37
N ASN A 167 18.27 -5.87 11.76
CA ASN A 167 18.67 -5.98 10.37
C ASN A 167 19.73 -7.06 10.18
N ASP A 168 19.63 -7.78 9.06
CA ASP A 168 20.59 -8.79 8.65
C ASP A 168 20.66 -8.91 7.12
N GLU A 169 21.46 -9.84 6.62
CA GLU A 169 21.69 -10.09 5.18
C GLU A 169 20.42 -10.50 4.37
N ASN A 170 19.30 -10.76 5.05
CA ASN A 170 18.04 -11.23 4.47
C ASN A 170 16.83 -10.36 4.83
N PHE A 171 16.99 -9.43 5.79
CA PHE A 171 15.91 -8.61 6.33
C PHE A 171 16.36 -7.18 6.67
N ILE A 172 15.59 -6.20 6.21
CA ILE A 172 15.75 -4.79 6.56
C ILE A 172 14.44 -4.23 7.13
N LEU A 173 14.49 -3.80 8.39
CA LEU A 173 13.54 -2.88 9.01
C LEU A 173 13.94 -1.44 8.68
N ASP A 174 12.96 -0.63 8.33
CA ASP A 174 13.04 0.83 8.35
C ASP A 174 11.75 1.43 8.92
N ILE A 175 11.77 2.72 9.20
CA ILE A 175 10.60 3.46 9.64
C ILE A 175 9.76 3.88 8.42
N GLY A 176 8.50 3.45 8.40
CA GLY A 176 7.47 3.93 7.48
C GLY A 176 6.29 4.49 8.27
N ASN A 177 5.32 5.10 7.60
CA ASN A 177 4.07 5.44 8.27
C ASN A 177 2.96 5.75 7.27
N GLU A 178 1.72 5.44 7.63
CA GLU A 178 0.50 6.09 7.12
C GLU A 178 0.44 7.52 7.71
N ILE A 179 1.34 8.39 7.25
CA ILE A 179 1.59 9.70 7.86
C ILE A 179 0.50 10.72 7.56
N ILE A 180 -0.18 10.57 6.42
CA ILE A 180 -1.29 11.43 6.02
C ILE A 180 -2.56 10.64 6.24
N LYS A 181 -3.42 11.13 7.13
CA LYS A 181 -4.72 10.56 7.45
C LYS A 181 -5.75 11.69 7.51
N CYS A 182 -6.40 11.98 6.40
CA CYS A 182 -7.36 13.07 6.32
C CYS A 182 -8.61 12.67 5.55
N ARG A 183 -9.60 13.57 5.51
CA ARG A 183 -10.88 13.33 4.82
C ARG A 183 -10.79 12.96 3.33
N TYR A 184 -9.63 13.20 2.71
CA TYR A 184 -9.37 12.89 1.31
C TYR A 184 -8.75 11.50 1.08
N GLY A 185 -8.49 10.76 2.16
CA GLY A 185 -7.87 9.44 2.14
C GLY A 185 -6.53 9.43 2.83
N HIS A 186 -5.88 8.27 2.79
CA HIS A 186 -4.65 8.01 3.53
C HIS A 186 -3.48 7.71 2.61
N VAL A 187 -2.28 8.13 3.01
CA VAL A 187 -1.03 7.86 2.29
C VAL A 187 0.02 7.34 3.26
N PHE A 188 0.61 6.20 2.91
CA PHE A 188 1.80 5.71 3.58
C PHE A 188 3.07 5.97 2.79
N MET A 189 4.17 6.18 3.50
CA MET A 189 5.47 6.53 2.92
C MET A 189 6.57 5.55 3.33
N MET A 190 7.46 5.29 2.37
CA MET A 190 8.68 4.50 2.53
C MET A 190 9.91 5.37 2.26
N ASN A 191 11.03 5.04 2.92
CA ASN A 191 12.35 5.63 2.69
C ASN A 191 12.36 7.18 2.78
N TYR A 192 11.98 7.72 3.94
CA TYR A 192 11.93 9.17 4.17
C TYR A 192 12.31 9.52 5.60
N THR A 193 12.71 10.76 5.83
CA THR A 193 13.10 11.23 7.17
C THR A 193 11.89 11.73 7.97
N GLN A 194 11.24 10.81 8.67
CA GLN A 194 10.06 11.17 9.47
C GLN A 194 10.41 11.91 10.78
N LYS A 195 9.97 13.16 10.89
CA LYS A 195 10.03 13.94 12.13
C LYS A 195 8.76 13.78 12.99
N PRO A 196 8.87 13.76 14.34
CA PRO A 196 7.73 13.86 15.23
C PRO A 196 6.92 15.16 15.04
N PRO A 197 5.61 15.15 15.35
CA PRO A 197 4.82 13.97 15.67
C PRO A 197 4.47 13.17 14.40
N PHE A 198 4.37 11.84 14.52
CA PHE A 198 3.96 10.98 13.41
C PHE A 198 2.54 11.31 12.89
N SER A 199 1.71 11.96 13.72
CA SER A 199 0.31 12.32 13.45
C SER A 199 0.13 13.74 12.90
N LYS A 200 1.20 14.44 12.50
CA LYS A 200 1.13 15.85 12.07
C LYS A 200 0.17 16.15 10.91
N TYR A 201 -0.19 15.14 10.09
CA TYR A 201 -1.16 15.27 9.00
C TYR A 201 -2.42 14.44 9.24
N TYR A 202 -2.85 14.39 10.50
CA TYR A 202 -4.12 13.82 10.91
C TYR A 202 -5.22 14.90 10.96
N ASP A 203 -6.35 14.68 10.30
CA ASP A 203 -7.50 15.60 10.31
C ASP A 203 -8.31 15.46 11.60
N HIS A 204 -7.76 15.99 12.70
CA HIS A 204 -8.29 15.85 14.07
C HIS A 204 -9.67 16.48 14.29
N GLU A 205 -10.07 17.43 13.45
CA GLU A 205 -11.40 18.04 13.53
C GLU A 205 -12.44 17.19 12.76
N PHE A 206 -12.08 16.70 11.57
CA PHE A 206 -12.99 15.92 10.74
C PHE A 206 -13.24 14.51 11.27
N ASP A 207 -12.20 13.80 11.69
CA ASP A 207 -12.31 12.37 11.99
C ASP A 207 -13.31 12.08 13.11
N PRO A 208 -13.27 12.75 14.30
CA PRO A 208 -14.32 12.61 15.31
C PRO A 208 -15.68 13.13 14.83
N TRP A 209 -15.70 14.19 14.03
CA TRP A 209 -16.94 14.76 13.49
C TRP A 209 -17.65 13.78 12.55
N LEU A 210 -16.92 13.00 11.75
CA LEU A 210 -17.46 12.04 10.79
C LEU A 210 -18.39 11.00 11.44
N PHE A 211 -18.12 10.64 12.70
CA PHE A 211 -18.93 9.71 13.48
C PHE A 211 -20.25 10.30 13.99
N THR A 212 -20.35 11.63 14.10
CA THR A 212 -21.51 12.31 14.70
C THR A 212 -22.31 13.13 13.69
N LYS A 213 -21.63 13.75 12.72
CA LYS A 213 -22.14 14.74 11.76
C LYS A 213 -23.06 15.79 12.37
N VAL A 214 -22.79 16.16 13.62
CA VAL A 214 -23.53 17.22 14.32
C VAL A 214 -22.91 18.56 13.94
N GLY A 215 -23.72 19.48 13.41
CA GLY A 215 -23.27 20.79 12.94
C GLY A 215 -22.74 20.77 11.50
N GLU A 216 -22.07 21.85 11.12
CA GLU A 216 -21.48 22.02 9.79
C GLU A 216 -20.19 21.19 9.62
N GLU A 217 -19.82 20.90 8.36
CA GLU A 217 -18.54 20.28 8.02
C GLU A 217 -17.37 21.13 8.58
N PRO A 218 -16.46 20.55 9.40
CA PRO A 218 -15.32 21.28 9.92
C PRO A 218 -14.43 21.81 8.80
N GLU A 219 -13.88 23.00 8.99
CA GLU A 219 -12.93 23.61 8.05
C GLU A 219 -11.67 22.73 7.91
N TYR A 220 -11.13 22.61 6.70
CA TYR A 220 -9.89 21.86 6.47
C TYR A 220 -8.69 22.75 6.77
N ARG A 221 -7.85 22.36 7.74
CA ARG A 221 -6.79 23.23 8.31
C ARG A 221 -5.36 22.68 8.25
N ILE A 222 -5.20 21.47 7.74
CA ILE A 222 -3.88 20.87 7.53
C ILE A 222 -3.49 21.02 6.05
N PRO A 223 -2.21 20.82 5.66
CA PRO A 223 -1.85 20.76 4.25
C PRO A 223 -2.64 19.70 3.48
N TYR A 224 -2.91 19.92 2.20
CA TYR A 224 -3.48 18.88 1.34
C TYR A 224 -2.50 17.72 1.15
N ILE A 225 -2.99 16.56 0.71
CA ILE A 225 -2.16 15.35 0.55
C ILE A 225 -0.92 15.65 -0.29
N TYR A 226 -1.05 16.23 -1.49
CA TYR A 226 0.10 16.58 -2.33
C TYR A 226 1.09 17.54 -1.65
N GLU A 227 0.61 18.54 -0.90
CA GLU A 227 1.48 19.48 -0.19
C GLU A 227 2.23 18.79 0.95
N ALA A 228 1.54 17.91 1.69
CA ALA A 228 2.14 17.14 2.78
C ALA A 228 3.20 16.17 2.25
N VAL A 229 2.90 15.41 1.19
CA VAL A 229 3.86 14.48 0.60
C VAL A 229 5.09 15.22 0.05
N LEU A 230 4.90 16.34 -0.65
CA LEU A 230 6.01 17.15 -1.19
C LEU A 230 6.92 17.71 -0.09
N LYS A 231 6.38 17.98 1.11
CA LYS A 231 7.17 18.45 2.26
C LYS A 231 7.97 17.33 2.94
N GLU A 232 7.46 16.11 2.91
CA GLU A 232 8.05 14.98 3.64
C GLU A 232 8.99 14.12 2.81
N ARG A 233 8.78 14.06 1.50
CA ARG A 233 9.49 13.13 0.63
C ARG A 233 10.95 13.55 0.44
N ASP A 234 11.83 12.57 0.53
CA ASP A 234 13.20 12.61 0.04
C ASP A 234 13.26 12.06 -1.40
N ASP A 235 14.42 12.13 -2.07
CA ASP A 235 14.59 11.77 -3.49
C ASP A 235 14.11 10.34 -3.82
N ASN A 236 14.45 9.39 -2.96
CA ASN A 236 14.13 7.97 -3.13
C ASN A 236 12.90 7.53 -2.32
N SER A 237 12.14 8.45 -1.74
CA SER A 237 10.91 8.09 -1.05
C SER A 237 9.85 7.59 -2.03
N VAL A 238 9.00 6.70 -1.51
CA VAL A 238 7.80 6.22 -2.19
C VAL A 238 6.59 6.63 -1.37
N ALA A 239 5.64 7.31 -1.99
CA ALA A 239 4.33 7.60 -1.41
C ALA A 239 3.26 6.71 -2.06
N VAL A 240 2.46 6.04 -1.25
CA VAL A 240 1.42 5.11 -1.71
C VAL A 240 0.06 5.51 -1.15
N LEU A 241 -0.93 5.65 -2.03
CA LEU A 241 -2.33 5.79 -1.61
C LEU A 241 -2.83 4.46 -1.04
N ALA A 242 -3.22 4.49 0.24
CA ALA A 242 -3.70 3.33 0.99
C ALA A 242 -5.18 3.01 0.67
N HIS A 243 -5.58 1.75 0.88
CA HIS A 243 -6.95 1.22 0.84
C HIS A 243 -7.98 2.08 0.07
N PRO A 244 -7.83 2.25 -1.27
CA PRO A 244 -8.39 3.37 -2.01
C PRO A 244 -9.92 3.43 -2.02
N THR A 245 -10.61 2.33 -1.73
CA THR A 245 -12.09 2.25 -1.69
C THR A 245 -12.64 1.96 -0.29
N SER A 246 -11.87 2.20 0.78
CA SER A 246 -12.26 1.87 2.17
C SER A 246 -13.36 2.77 2.73
N TRP A 247 -14.50 2.17 3.07
CA TRP A 247 -15.61 2.82 3.75
C TRP A 247 -16.49 1.79 4.47
N TRP A 248 -17.23 2.23 5.49
CA TRP A 248 -18.17 1.40 6.26
C TRP A 248 -19.31 2.24 6.86
N TRP A 249 -20.29 1.56 7.46
CA TRP A 249 -21.36 2.19 8.24
C TRP A 249 -20.99 2.17 9.72
N HIS A 250 -21.15 3.29 10.40
CA HIS A 250 -21.11 3.35 11.86
C HIS A 250 -22.43 2.81 12.45
N ASP A 251 -22.42 2.42 13.73
CA ASP A 251 -23.58 1.83 14.41
C ASP A 251 -24.80 2.76 14.45
N ASN A 252 -24.59 4.08 14.39
CA ASN A 252 -25.66 5.08 14.28
C ASN A 252 -26.16 5.30 12.84
N GLY A 253 -25.66 4.55 11.85
CA GLY A 253 -26.04 4.64 10.45
C GLY A 253 -25.24 5.66 9.63
N GLU A 254 -24.27 6.35 10.22
CA GLU A 254 -23.44 7.30 9.49
C GLU A 254 -22.43 6.63 8.56
N PHE A 255 -22.25 7.22 7.38
CA PHE A 255 -21.21 6.82 6.43
C PHE A 255 -19.84 7.29 6.92
N ILE A 256 -18.92 6.34 7.11
CA ILE A 256 -17.52 6.55 7.50
C ILE A 256 -16.61 6.09 6.36
N THR A 257 -15.50 6.77 6.15
CA THR A 257 -14.68 6.59 4.96
C THR A 257 -13.23 6.94 5.17
N ASN A 258 -12.38 6.13 4.56
CA ASN A 258 -10.97 6.42 4.29
C ASN A 258 -10.68 6.38 2.78
N ILE A 259 -11.71 6.45 1.92
CA ILE A 259 -11.60 6.47 0.45
C ILE A 259 -10.56 7.50 0.03
N GLY A 260 -9.69 7.10 -0.90
CA GLY A 260 -8.74 7.99 -1.58
C GLY A 260 -9.44 8.96 -2.55
N ALA A 261 -10.25 9.87 -2.00
CA ALA A 261 -11.20 10.70 -2.73
C ALA A 261 -10.53 11.63 -3.75
N THR A 262 -9.25 11.93 -3.59
CA THR A 262 -8.49 12.84 -4.45
C THR A 262 -7.51 12.13 -5.38
N LEU A 263 -7.57 10.80 -5.51
CA LEU A 263 -6.61 9.98 -6.29
C LEU A 263 -6.23 10.61 -7.65
N GLY A 264 -7.22 11.04 -8.43
CA GLY A 264 -6.96 11.64 -9.75
C GLY A 264 -6.11 12.90 -9.71
N PHE A 265 -6.28 13.74 -8.67
CA PHE A 265 -5.45 14.92 -8.47
C PHE A 265 -4.02 14.53 -8.06
N GLU A 266 -3.88 13.59 -7.12
CA GLU A 266 -2.57 13.14 -6.63
C GLU A 266 -1.72 12.50 -7.74
N ILE A 267 -2.35 11.72 -8.62
CA ILE A 267 -1.70 11.18 -9.82
C ILE A 267 -1.13 12.30 -10.69
N LEU A 268 -1.94 13.32 -11.01
CA LEU A 268 -1.55 14.42 -11.89
C LEU A 268 -0.56 15.39 -11.24
N ALA A 269 -0.63 15.55 -9.91
CA ALA A 269 0.33 16.29 -9.12
C ALA A 269 1.70 15.59 -9.05
N GLY A 270 1.75 14.28 -9.32
CA GLY A 270 2.96 13.47 -9.14
C GLY A 270 3.37 13.35 -7.66
N SER A 271 2.40 13.53 -6.75
CA SER A 271 2.62 13.44 -5.31
C SER A 271 2.72 11.98 -4.85
N ILE A 272 1.89 11.09 -5.42
CA ILE A 272 1.97 9.65 -5.16
C ILE A 272 2.77 8.93 -6.23
N ASP A 273 3.43 7.85 -5.83
CA ASP A 273 4.24 6.99 -6.70
C ASP A 273 3.58 5.63 -6.97
N ALA A 274 2.61 5.22 -6.14
CA ALA A 274 1.86 3.97 -6.30
C ALA A 274 0.48 4.04 -5.63
N MET A 275 -0.36 3.04 -5.89
CA MET A 275 -1.59 2.81 -5.14
C MET A 275 -1.70 1.35 -4.70
N VAL A 276 -2.48 1.12 -3.65
CA VAL A 276 -2.80 -0.25 -3.23
C VAL A 276 -3.79 -0.89 -4.19
N ILE A 277 -3.47 -2.10 -4.66
CA ILE A 277 -4.30 -2.92 -5.55
C ILE A 277 -4.71 -4.26 -4.92
N MET A 278 -4.14 -4.59 -3.75
CA MET A 278 -4.43 -5.78 -2.96
C MET A 278 -4.35 -5.43 -1.47
N GLY A 279 -5.50 -5.50 -0.81
CA GLY A 279 -5.70 -5.16 0.60
C GLY A 279 -7.14 -5.50 0.96
N TYR A 280 -7.43 -5.76 2.23
CA TYR A 280 -8.71 -6.26 2.77
C TYR A 280 -9.22 -7.60 2.21
N ARG A 281 -8.99 -7.92 0.93
CA ARG A 281 -9.26 -9.19 0.25
C ARG A 281 -8.12 -9.54 -0.70
N SER A 282 -7.85 -10.83 -0.89
CA SER A 282 -6.84 -11.34 -1.85
C SER A 282 -7.14 -10.89 -3.28
N ASP A 283 -8.40 -10.98 -3.69
CA ASP A 283 -8.86 -10.51 -4.99
C ASP A 283 -9.85 -9.34 -4.86
N HIS A 284 -9.34 -8.14 -4.58
CA HIS A 284 -10.17 -6.96 -4.38
C HIS A 284 -10.54 -6.29 -5.71
N LYS A 285 -11.64 -6.75 -6.32
CA LYS A 285 -12.19 -6.26 -7.60
C LYS A 285 -12.13 -4.73 -7.75
N TYR A 286 -12.69 -3.97 -6.80
CA TYR A 286 -12.79 -2.51 -6.90
C TYR A 286 -11.44 -1.78 -6.82
N TYR A 287 -10.43 -2.36 -6.15
CA TYR A 287 -9.08 -1.77 -6.15
C TYR A 287 -8.44 -1.96 -7.52
N GLN A 288 -8.55 -3.15 -8.08
CA GLN A 288 -7.98 -3.51 -9.37
C GLN A 288 -8.67 -2.78 -10.52
N GLU A 289 -10.01 -2.68 -10.53
CA GLU A 289 -10.74 -1.93 -11.55
C GLU A 289 -10.39 -0.44 -11.54
N LEU A 290 -10.25 0.17 -10.35
CA LEU A 290 -9.79 1.56 -10.24
C LEU A 290 -8.37 1.74 -10.77
N TRP A 291 -7.49 0.78 -10.47
CA TRP A 291 -6.13 0.78 -10.99
C TRP A 291 -6.11 0.63 -12.52
N TYR A 292 -6.88 -0.29 -13.09
CA TYR A 292 -7.00 -0.45 -14.54
C TYR A 292 -7.57 0.80 -15.21
N GLU A 293 -8.55 1.46 -14.58
CA GLU A 293 -9.09 2.75 -15.05
C GLU A 293 -7.97 3.81 -15.10
N ALA A 294 -7.13 3.91 -14.06
CA ALA A 294 -5.99 4.82 -14.06
C ALA A 294 -5.00 4.51 -15.20
N LEU A 295 -4.65 3.23 -15.40
CA LEU A 295 -3.76 2.81 -16.49
C LEU A 295 -4.36 3.09 -17.88
N ASN A 296 -5.66 2.83 -18.07
CA ASN A 296 -6.40 3.09 -19.31
C ASN A 296 -6.49 4.60 -19.62
N ASN A 297 -6.50 5.46 -18.60
CA ASN A 297 -6.39 6.92 -18.76
C ASN A 297 -4.98 7.39 -19.15
N GLY A 298 -4.02 6.47 -19.33
CA GLY A 298 -2.66 6.76 -19.75
C GLY A 298 -1.75 7.21 -18.61
N TYR A 299 -2.10 6.89 -17.37
CA TYR A 299 -1.24 7.13 -16.21
C TYR A 299 -0.24 5.99 -16.03
N PHE A 300 0.98 6.35 -15.64
CA PHE A 300 1.93 5.40 -15.08
C PHE A 300 1.69 5.35 -13.57
N LEU A 301 1.14 4.25 -13.09
CA LEU A 301 0.81 4.08 -11.67
C LEU A 301 1.12 2.64 -11.23
N PRO A 302 2.25 2.40 -10.56
CA PRO A 302 2.54 1.14 -9.90
C PRO A 302 1.46 0.70 -8.90
N GLY A 303 1.23 -0.60 -8.84
CA GLY A 303 0.35 -1.24 -7.86
C GLY A 303 1.15 -1.98 -6.79
N VAL A 304 0.75 -1.83 -5.52
CA VAL A 304 1.34 -2.55 -4.37
C VAL A 304 0.25 -3.20 -3.50
N ALA A 305 0.66 -4.05 -2.57
CA ALA A 305 -0.20 -4.63 -1.53
C ALA A 305 0.01 -3.92 -0.19
N GLU A 306 -0.99 -4.05 0.69
CA GLU A 306 -0.92 -3.60 2.08
C GLU A 306 -1.55 -4.63 3.01
N ASN A 307 -1.08 -4.71 4.26
CA ASN A 307 -1.75 -5.50 5.30
C ASN A 307 -2.65 -4.65 6.21
N ASP A 308 -2.27 -3.41 6.50
CA ASP A 308 -2.95 -2.53 7.47
C ASP A 308 -3.19 -3.25 8.81
N ALA A 309 -2.18 -4.03 9.24
CA ALA A 309 -2.29 -4.95 10.36
C ALA A 309 -1.65 -4.40 11.64
N ALA A 310 -2.24 -4.70 12.79
CA ALA A 310 -1.69 -4.38 14.11
C ALA A 310 -0.82 -5.53 14.66
N TYR A 311 0.34 -5.22 15.25
CA TYR A 311 1.32 -6.21 15.72
C TYR A 311 1.53 -6.25 17.25
N ASP A 312 0.74 -5.50 18.00
CA ASP A 312 0.61 -5.62 19.45
C ASP A 312 0.00 -6.96 19.88
N ILE A 313 -0.81 -7.59 19.03
CA ILE A 313 -1.31 -8.95 19.18
C ILE A 313 -0.67 -9.85 18.10
N VAL A 314 -0.45 -11.13 18.43
CA VAL A 314 0.02 -12.10 17.41
C VAL A 314 -1.10 -12.27 16.38
N PRO A 315 -0.84 -12.05 15.08
CA PRO A 315 -1.85 -12.17 14.05
C PRO A 315 -2.59 -13.51 14.10
N ASP A 316 -3.91 -13.46 13.95
CA ASP A 316 -4.73 -14.66 14.01
C ASP A 316 -4.52 -15.61 12.83
N ASN A 317 -4.02 -15.09 11.70
CA ASN A 317 -3.64 -15.87 10.53
C ASN A 317 -2.28 -15.37 10.02
N HIS A 318 -1.73 -16.05 9.01
CA HIS A 318 -0.61 -15.52 8.22
C HIS A 318 -0.89 -14.10 7.75
N LEU A 319 0.17 -13.30 7.62
CA LEU A 319 0.05 -12.01 6.94
C LEU A 319 -0.37 -12.28 5.49
N ALA A 320 -1.45 -11.63 5.11
CA ALA A 320 -2.24 -12.07 3.97
C ALA A 320 -1.62 -11.63 2.65
N TYR A 321 -0.96 -10.47 2.60
CA TYR A 321 -0.62 -9.80 1.34
C TYR A 321 0.83 -9.35 1.31
N LYS A 322 1.53 -9.61 0.21
CA LYS A 322 2.93 -9.23 -0.02
C LYS A 322 3.06 -8.47 -1.32
N THR A 323 3.92 -7.46 -1.32
CA THR A 323 4.50 -6.95 -2.58
C THR A 323 5.88 -7.57 -2.75
N TYR A 324 6.12 -8.24 -3.87
CA TYR A 324 7.43 -8.68 -4.32
C TYR A 324 7.94 -7.72 -5.39
N THR A 325 9.17 -7.23 -5.24
CA THR A 325 9.78 -6.30 -6.20
C THR A 325 11.08 -6.87 -6.76
N TYR A 326 11.28 -6.73 -8.07
CA TYR A 326 12.56 -7.03 -8.70
C TYR A 326 13.59 -5.97 -8.33
N ILE A 327 14.62 -6.34 -7.57
CA ILE A 327 15.72 -5.44 -7.19
C ILE A 327 17.07 -6.03 -7.59
N ASP A 328 18.00 -5.15 -7.95
CA ASP A 328 19.34 -5.57 -8.34
C ASP A 328 20.26 -5.80 -7.14
N GLU A 329 20.01 -5.07 -6.05
CA GLU A 329 20.80 -5.03 -4.82
C GLU A 329 19.87 -5.04 -3.62
N PHE A 330 20.26 -5.73 -2.55
CA PHE A 330 19.47 -5.79 -1.32
C PHE A 330 19.66 -4.51 -0.49
N SER A 331 18.93 -3.45 -0.86
CA SER A 331 18.93 -2.15 -0.16
C SER A 331 17.59 -1.43 -0.30
N ILE A 332 17.29 -0.52 0.64
CA ILE A 332 16.04 0.27 0.64
C ILE A 332 15.95 1.13 -0.61
N ASP A 333 17.05 1.77 -1.02
CA ASP A 333 17.06 2.62 -2.23
C ASP A 333 16.79 1.82 -3.50
N SER A 334 17.37 0.62 -3.61
CA SER A 334 17.12 -0.27 -4.75
C SER A 334 15.67 -0.74 -4.80
N LEU A 335 15.10 -1.08 -3.63
CA LEU A 335 13.68 -1.40 -3.50
C LEU A 335 12.79 -0.24 -3.91
N CYS A 336 12.94 0.93 -3.28
CA CYS A 336 12.07 2.07 -3.50
C CYS A 336 12.12 2.58 -4.95
N ARG A 337 13.31 2.62 -5.56
CA ARG A 337 13.47 2.94 -6.98
C ARG A 337 12.74 1.94 -7.87
N SER A 338 12.83 0.65 -7.56
CA SER A 338 12.18 -0.41 -8.35
C SER A 338 10.67 -0.44 -8.18
N VAL A 339 10.16 -0.09 -6.98
CA VAL A 339 8.73 0.12 -6.73
C VAL A 339 8.20 1.25 -7.61
N LYS A 340 8.88 2.40 -7.62
CA LYS A 340 8.55 3.56 -8.49
C LYS A 340 8.65 3.24 -9.98
N GLN A 341 9.46 2.25 -10.35
CA GLN A 341 9.56 1.76 -11.72
C GLN A 341 8.46 0.75 -12.08
N GLY A 342 7.59 0.35 -11.16
CA GLY A 342 6.52 -0.62 -11.43
C GLY A 342 7.01 -2.07 -11.57
N ARG A 343 8.16 -2.41 -10.99
CA ARG A 343 8.75 -3.77 -11.05
C ARG A 343 8.16 -4.71 -9.99
N ASN A 344 6.85 -4.64 -9.77
CA ASN A 344 6.19 -5.27 -8.64
C ASN A 344 5.31 -6.45 -9.06
N ILE A 345 5.12 -7.38 -8.13
CA ILE A 345 4.09 -8.42 -8.11
C ILE A 345 3.42 -8.31 -6.75
N VAL A 346 2.10 -8.28 -6.71
CA VAL A 346 1.38 -8.38 -5.44
C VAL A 346 0.78 -9.77 -5.32
N SER A 347 0.83 -10.35 -4.13
CA SER A 347 0.44 -11.73 -3.93
C SER A 347 -0.13 -11.94 -2.53
N SER A 348 -1.19 -12.74 -2.45
CA SER A 348 -1.69 -13.28 -1.20
C SER A 348 -1.23 -14.72 -0.93
N GLY A 349 -0.37 -15.28 -1.78
CA GLY A 349 -0.01 -16.70 -1.75
C GLY A 349 0.90 -17.05 -2.91
N PRO A 350 0.37 -17.44 -4.09
CA PRO A 350 1.18 -17.91 -5.22
C PRO A 350 2.10 -16.82 -5.77
N ILE A 351 3.04 -17.17 -6.64
CA ILE A 351 3.87 -16.19 -7.37
C ILE A 351 3.52 -16.32 -8.86
N VAL A 352 3.38 -15.18 -9.55
CA VAL A 352 3.28 -15.10 -11.01
C VAL A 352 4.26 -14.06 -11.53
N THR A 353 5.01 -14.41 -12.57
CA THR A 353 5.92 -13.51 -13.27
C THR A 353 5.39 -13.23 -14.67
N LEU A 354 5.79 -12.08 -15.21
CA LEU A 354 5.48 -11.67 -16.57
C LEU A 354 6.76 -11.12 -17.20
N LYS A 355 7.01 -11.48 -18.45
CA LYS A 355 7.89 -10.74 -19.35
C LYS A 355 7.22 -10.52 -20.69
N VAL A 356 7.55 -9.40 -21.34
CA VAL A 356 7.14 -9.12 -22.72
C VAL A 356 8.38 -8.79 -23.52
N ASN A 357 8.68 -9.56 -24.57
CA ASN A 357 9.94 -9.51 -25.31
C ASN A 357 11.18 -9.55 -24.37
N GLY A 358 11.12 -10.37 -23.31
CA GLY A 358 12.16 -10.49 -22.30
C GLY A 358 12.18 -9.37 -21.24
N GLU A 359 11.38 -8.32 -21.40
CA GLU A 359 11.35 -7.15 -20.50
C GLU A 359 10.42 -7.35 -19.30
N LEU A 360 10.81 -6.80 -18.15
CA LEU A 360 10.09 -6.90 -16.87
C LEU A 360 8.92 -5.90 -16.76
N PRO A 361 7.98 -6.12 -15.82
CA PRO A 361 6.99 -5.13 -15.42
C PRO A 361 7.62 -3.75 -15.18
N GLY A 362 6.91 -2.70 -15.60
CA GLY A 362 7.40 -1.32 -15.57
C GLY A 362 8.03 -0.82 -16.87
N THR A 363 8.51 -1.72 -17.73
CA THR A 363 9.08 -1.33 -19.04
C THR A 363 8.01 -0.81 -20.00
N VAL A 364 8.41 0.13 -20.88
CA VAL A 364 7.59 0.67 -21.96
C VAL A 364 8.16 0.24 -23.30
N LEU A 365 7.44 -0.61 -24.00
CA LEU A 365 7.72 -1.05 -25.36
C LEU A 365 6.93 -0.18 -26.36
N ARG A 366 7.48 0.02 -27.56
CA ARG A 366 6.78 0.63 -28.68
C ARG A 366 6.20 -0.45 -29.59
N TYR A 367 5.05 -0.19 -30.20
CA TYR A 367 4.45 -1.06 -31.22
C TYR A 367 4.45 -0.39 -32.59
N SER A 368 4.53 -1.22 -33.62
CA SER A 368 4.24 -0.88 -35.02
C SER A 368 3.08 -1.74 -35.52
N PRO A 369 2.33 -1.30 -36.56
CA PRO A 369 1.27 -2.12 -37.14
C PRO A 369 1.76 -3.53 -37.52
N GLY A 370 1.05 -4.57 -37.07
CA GLY A 370 1.39 -5.97 -37.33
C GLY A 370 2.54 -6.54 -36.50
N GLN A 371 3.07 -5.78 -35.53
CA GLN A 371 4.10 -6.27 -34.61
C GLN A 371 3.49 -7.21 -33.57
N ASN A 372 4.12 -8.38 -33.43
CA ASN A 372 3.83 -9.31 -32.34
C ASN A 372 4.77 -9.09 -31.15
N PHE A 373 4.26 -9.39 -29.97
CA PHE A 373 4.98 -9.38 -28.71
C PHE A 373 5.00 -10.79 -28.12
N GLU A 374 6.16 -11.26 -27.70
CA GLU A 374 6.32 -12.52 -26.99
C GLU A 374 6.02 -12.32 -25.50
N ILE A 375 5.02 -13.00 -24.99
CA ILE A 375 4.62 -13.03 -23.59
C ILE A 375 5.21 -14.28 -22.94
N GLU A 376 5.95 -14.11 -21.86
CA GLU A 376 6.42 -15.20 -21.01
C GLU A 376 5.79 -15.09 -19.62
N ILE A 377 5.17 -16.17 -19.15
CA ILE A 377 4.59 -16.25 -17.81
C ILE A 377 5.14 -17.49 -17.11
N GLU A 378 5.56 -17.32 -15.87
CA GLU A 378 5.79 -18.43 -14.94
C GLU A 378 4.94 -18.24 -13.69
N ALA A 379 4.30 -19.30 -13.22
CA ALA A 379 3.54 -19.28 -11.98
C ALA A 379 3.91 -20.45 -11.07
N TYR A 380 3.85 -20.21 -9.77
CA TYR A 380 4.27 -21.14 -8.73
C TYR A 380 3.28 -21.09 -7.55
N ARG A 381 2.86 -22.26 -7.06
CA ARG A 381 1.90 -22.34 -5.96
C ARG A 381 2.48 -21.93 -4.60
N CYS A 382 1.63 -21.55 -3.66
CA CYS A 382 1.99 -21.52 -2.23
C CYS A 382 1.65 -22.85 -1.54
N TYR A 383 2.06 -23.06 -0.28
CA TYR A 383 1.82 -24.36 0.38
C TYR A 383 0.33 -24.76 0.47
N GLN A 384 -0.58 -23.78 0.49
CA GLN A 384 -1.99 -23.99 0.81
C GLN A 384 -2.76 -24.79 -0.24
N ALA A 385 -2.47 -24.59 -1.54
CA ALA A 385 -3.19 -25.27 -2.62
C ALA A 385 -2.39 -25.28 -3.94
N LEU A 386 -2.77 -26.15 -4.88
CA LEU A 386 -2.28 -26.14 -6.27
C LEU A 386 -2.81 -24.91 -7.02
N LEU A 387 -2.09 -24.48 -8.06
CA LEU A 387 -2.57 -23.41 -8.96
C LEU A 387 -3.85 -23.87 -9.66
N SER A 388 -4.82 -22.98 -9.78
CA SER A 388 -6.11 -23.22 -10.43
C SER A 388 -6.25 -22.49 -11.76
N ASP A 389 -5.85 -21.22 -11.83
CA ASP A 389 -6.12 -20.37 -13.00
C ASP A 389 -4.96 -19.44 -13.29
N ILE A 390 -4.65 -19.23 -14.56
CA ILE A 390 -3.68 -18.24 -15.06
C ILE A 390 -4.38 -17.36 -16.09
N GLN A 391 -4.29 -16.04 -15.91
CA GLN A 391 -4.89 -15.05 -16.80
C GLN A 391 -3.82 -14.15 -17.41
N ILE A 392 -3.96 -13.90 -18.71
CA ILE A 392 -3.35 -12.77 -19.40
C ILE A 392 -4.41 -11.68 -19.49
N ILE A 393 -4.12 -10.51 -18.92
CA ILE A 393 -5.01 -9.35 -18.90
C ILE A 393 -4.40 -8.26 -19.78
N ILE A 394 -5.21 -7.72 -20.70
CA ILE A 394 -4.83 -6.60 -21.57
C ILE A 394 -5.85 -5.48 -21.36
N ASN A 395 -5.36 -4.30 -20.96
CA ASN A 395 -6.21 -3.11 -20.73
C ASN A 395 -7.35 -3.31 -19.73
N GLY A 396 -7.13 -4.17 -18.72
CA GLY A 396 -8.09 -4.50 -17.67
C GLY A 396 -9.05 -5.64 -18.02
N GLU A 397 -9.03 -6.14 -19.26
CA GLU A 397 -9.87 -7.25 -19.72
C GLU A 397 -9.06 -8.55 -19.80
N VAL A 398 -9.67 -9.66 -19.42
CA VAL A 398 -9.05 -10.99 -19.56
C VAL A 398 -8.96 -11.33 -21.05
N TYR A 399 -7.75 -11.28 -21.60
CA TYR A 399 -7.46 -11.68 -22.98
C TYR A 399 -7.53 -13.20 -23.14
N LYS A 400 -6.98 -13.92 -22.16
CA LYS A 400 -6.96 -15.38 -22.16
C LYS A 400 -6.84 -15.92 -20.76
N GLU A 401 -7.49 -17.05 -20.50
CA GLU A 401 -7.44 -17.77 -19.24
C GLU A 401 -7.09 -19.25 -19.47
N TYR A 402 -6.32 -19.81 -18.56
CA TYR A 402 -5.92 -21.21 -18.53
C TYR A 402 -6.33 -21.82 -17.19
N ASN A 403 -7.29 -22.75 -17.20
CA ASN A 403 -7.62 -23.53 -16.02
C ASN A 403 -6.65 -24.72 -15.91
N ILE A 404 -6.00 -24.85 -14.76
CA ILE A 404 -4.92 -25.81 -14.49
C ILE A 404 -5.09 -26.43 -13.10
N CYS A 405 -4.30 -27.47 -12.82
CA CYS A 405 -4.18 -28.06 -11.48
C CYS A 405 -2.76 -28.59 -11.33
N ARG A 406 -1.81 -27.70 -10.99
CA ARG A 406 -0.36 -27.97 -11.04
C ARG A 406 0.39 -27.20 -9.96
N ASP A 407 1.60 -27.65 -9.62
CA ASP A 407 2.51 -26.91 -8.74
C ASP A 407 3.12 -25.69 -9.42
N THR A 408 3.47 -25.84 -10.71
CA THR A 408 4.09 -24.81 -11.53
C THR A 408 3.46 -24.76 -12.91
N PHE A 409 3.55 -23.59 -13.55
CA PHE A 409 3.07 -23.34 -14.91
C PHE A 409 4.06 -22.45 -15.65
N LYS A 410 4.31 -22.74 -16.93
CA LYS A 410 5.13 -21.91 -17.81
C LYS A 410 4.42 -21.75 -19.15
N LEU A 411 4.40 -20.54 -19.67
CA LEU A 411 3.77 -20.19 -20.94
C LEU A 411 4.70 -19.28 -21.75
N ARG A 412 4.74 -19.53 -23.06
CA ARG A 412 5.20 -18.57 -24.06
C ARG A 412 4.12 -18.43 -25.12
N GLU A 413 3.69 -17.20 -25.39
CA GLU A 413 2.63 -16.90 -26.34
C GLU A 413 2.95 -15.63 -27.12
N SER A 414 2.56 -15.58 -28.40
CA SER A 414 2.74 -14.41 -29.24
C SER A 414 1.41 -13.67 -29.37
N ILE A 415 1.38 -12.37 -29.05
CA ILE A 415 0.19 -11.53 -29.13
C ILE A 415 0.42 -10.33 -30.05
N SER A 416 -0.59 -9.98 -30.86
CA SER A 416 -0.57 -8.78 -31.70
C SER A 416 -1.22 -7.62 -30.95
N ILE A 417 -0.50 -6.51 -30.80
CA ILE A 417 -1.00 -5.28 -30.17
C ILE A 417 -0.69 -4.10 -31.09
N ASP A 418 -1.74 -3.39 -31.50
CA ASP A 418 -1.70 -2.30 -32.49
C ASP A 418 -2.17 -0.94 -31.92
N LYS A 419 -2.37 -0.88 -30.60
CA LYS A 419 -2.75 0.33 -29.87
C LYS A 419 -2.08 0.39 -28.51
N ASP A 420 -2.00 1.59 -27.96
CA ASP A 420 -1.51 1.83 -26.60
C ASP A 420 -2.24 0.91 -25.61
N SER A 421 -1.47 0.04 -24.96
CA SER A 421 -1.97 -1.01 -24.10
C SER A 421 -1.03 -1.29 -22.93
N PHE A 422 -1.51 -2.05 -21.96
CA PHE A 422 -0.69 -2.69 -20.93
C PHE A 422 -1.05 -4.17 -20.83
N VAL A 423 -0.05 -5.00 -20.47
CA VAL A 423 -0.20 -6.44 -20.28
C VAL A 423 0.12 -6.79 -18.83
N ILE A 424 -0.74 -7.58 -18.21
CA ILE A 424 -0.63 -8.06 -16.84
C ILE A 424 -0.81 -9.58 -16.82
N ALA A 425 -0.09 -10.27 -15.93
CA ALA A 425 -0.37 -11.66 -15.61
C ALA A 425 -1.00 -11.76 -14.22
N LYS A 426 -2.00 -12.64 -14.09
CA LYS A 426 -2.66 -12.93 -12.81
C LYS A 426 -2.81 -14.44 -12.63
N CYS A 427 -2.68 -14.93 -11.41
CA CYS A 427 -2.91 -16.35 -11.10
C CYS A 427 -3.70 -16.55 -9.81
N TYR A 428 -4.31 -17.73 -9.72
CA TYR A 428 -5.09 -18.19 -8.57
C TYR A 428 -4.63 -19.58 -8.12
N ASP A 429 -4.89 -19.90 -6.86
CA ASP A 429 -4.81 -21.25 -6.32
C ASP A 429 -6.16 -21.74 -5.77
N PHE A 430 -6.30 -23.06 -5.57
CA PHE A 430 -7.54 -23.64 -5.02
C PHE A 430 -7.84 -23.26 -3.55
N ALA A 431 -6.95 -22.51 -2.88
CA ALA A 431 -7.21 -21.96 -1.55
C ALA A 431 -7.79 -20.54 -1.61
N GLY A 432 -8.00 -19.99 -2.80
CA GLY A 432 -8.52 -18.64 -3.00
C GLY A 432 -7.46 -17.54 -2.85
N ASN A 433 -6.17 -17.91 -2.88
CA ASN A 433 -5.11 -16.91 -2.97
C ASN A 433 -4.89 -16.48 -4.41
N THR A 434 -4.38 -15.26 -4.57
CA THR A 434 -4.20 -14.63 -5.89
C THR A 434 -2.83 -13.96 -5.95
N ALA A 435 -2.23 -13.90 -7.14
CA ALA A 435 -1.12 -13.00 -7.42
C ALA A 435 -1.35 -12.25 -8.74
N ILE A 436 -0.88 -11.03 -8.83
CA ILE A 436 -1.01 -10.16 -10.00
C ILE A 436 0.27 -9.35 -10.20
N THR A 437 0.78 -9.30 -11.43
CA THR A 437 1.95 -8.50 -11.78
C THR A 437 1.56 -7.04 -11.98
N ASN A 438 2.51 -6.13 -11.81
CA ASN A 438 2.42 -4.82 -12.43
C ASN A 438 2.51 -4.95 -13.97
N PRO A 439 2.09 -3.92 -14.73
CA PRO A 439 2.03 -4.00 -16.18
C PRO A 439 3.40 -3.93 -16.85
N VAL A 440 3.55 -4.63 -17.98
CA VAL A 440 4.44 -4.18 -19.05
C VAL A 440 3.61 -3.32 -20.01
N TYR A 441 4.11 -2.13 -20.33
CA TYR A 441 3.39 -1.20 -21.21
C TYR A 441 3.81 -1.39 -22.66
N ILE A 442 2.86 -1.40 -23.57
CA ILE A 442 3.08 -1.38 -25.02
C ILE A 442 2.40 -0.10 -25.53
N ARG A 443 3.16 0.98 -25.64
CA ARG A 443 2.60 2.32 -25.74
C ARG A 443 3.45 3.23 -26.61
N ASN A 444 2.83 4.00 -27.50
CA ASN A 444 3.48 5.03 -28.31
C ASN A 444 3.29 6.45 -27.74
N LYS A 445 2.17 6.75 -27.08
CA LYS A 445 2.00 8.05 -26.41
C LYS A 445 2.83 8.16 -25.12
N PRO A 446 3.26 9.36 -24.70
CA PRO A 446 3.80 9.54 -23.35
C PRO A 446 2.75 9.25 -22.27
N PHE A 447 3.20 9.01 -21.04
CA PHE A 447 2.29 8.94 -19.90
C PHE A 447 1.80 10.33 -19.52
N VAL A 448 0.51 10.44 -19.23
CA VAL A 448 -0.17 11.72 -19.01
C VAL A 448 0.33 12.40 -17.73
N ASN A 449 0.58 11.64 -16.67
CA ASN A 449 0.95 12.15 -15.36
C ASN A 449 2.45 12.50 -15.21
N ARG A 450 3.27 12.32 -16.25
CA ARG A 450 4.70 12.64 -16.20
C ARG A 450 4.95 14.03 -16.78
N GLY A 451 5.26 14.99 -15.92
CA GLY A 451 5.46 16.39 -16.33
C GLY A 451 4.15 17.09 -16.68
N TYR A 452 3.05 16.70 -16.04
CA TYR A 452 1.74 17.29 -16.25
C TYR A 452 1.73 18.78 -15.87
N LEU A 453 1.20 19.62 -16.75
CA LEU A 453 1.02 21.05 -16.55
C LEU A 453 -0.40 21.42 -16.97
N SER A 454 -1.05 22.26 -16.16
CA SER A 454 -2.33 22.86 -16.46
C SER A 454 -2.15 24.14 -17.26
N ASP A 455 -2.95 24.34 -18.31
CA ASP A 455 -3.11 25.62 -18.98
C ASP A 455 -4.10 26.49 -18.18
N VAL A 456 -3.59 27.52 -17.50
CA VAL A 456 -4.37 28.36 -16.59
C VAL A 456 -4.54 29.77 -17.16
N SER A 457 -5.80 30.21 -17.25
CA SER A 457 -6.18 31.58 -17.60
C SER A 457 -7.00 32.21 -16.47
N VAL A 458 -6.49 33.31 -15.92
CA VAL A 458 -7.16 34.06 -14.84
C VAL A 458 -7.49 35.44 -15.35
N THR A 459 -8.76 35.84 -15.25
CA THR A 459 -9.15 37.25 -15.39
C THR A 459 -9.18 37.87 -14.00
N VAL A 460 -8.51 39.00 -13.83
CA VAL A 460 -8.38 39.69 -12.55
C VAL A 460 -9.12 41.01 -12.61
N THR A 461 -10.08 41.19 -11.71
CA THR A 461 -10.87 42.41 -11.59
C THR A 461 -10.70 43.05 -10.22
N LYS A 462 -11.01 44.34 -10.14
CA LYS A 462 -11.18 45.10 -8.91
C LYS A 462 -12.29 46.12 -9.15
N ASP A 463 -13.27 46.19 -8.26
CA ASP A 463 -14.45 47.06 -8.39
C ASP A 463 -15.15 46.93 -9.77
N GLY A 464 -15.18 45.70 -10.31
CA GLY A 464 -15.79 45.40 -11.61
C GLY A 464 -15.00 45.86 -12.84
N LYS A 465 -13.75 46.31 -12.69
CA LYS A 465 -12.84 46.70 -13.79
C LYS A 465 -11.63 45.80 -13.84
N GLY A 466 -10.99 45.67 -15.00
CA GLY A 466 -9.72 44.93 -15.13
C GLY A 466 -8.64 45.53 -14.21
N ALA A 467 -8.01 44.67 -13.41
CA ALA A 467 -6.95 45.06 -12.49
C ALA A 467 -5.57 44.83 -13.09
N GLU A 468 -4.57 45.55 -12.60
CA GLU A 468 -3.15 45.31 -12.87
C GLU A 468 -2.42 44.96 -11.58
N GLY A 469 -1.29 44.26 -11.70
CA GLY A 469 -0.57 43.78 -10.53
C GLY A 469 0.58 42.86 -10.91
N VAL A 470 0.98 42.03 -9.95
CA VAL A 470 2.02 41.01 -10.15
C VAL A 470 1.53 39.65 -9.68
N TYR A 471 2.05 38.58 -10.29
CA TYR A 471 1.83 37.22 -9.82
C TYR A 471 3.15 36.45 -9.72
N TRP A 472 3.15 35.37 -8.94
CA TRP A 472 4.27 34.44 -8.81
C TRP A 472 3.76 33.04 -8.45
N LEU A 473 4.59 32.03 -8.72
CA LEU A 473 4.30 30.65 -8.35
C LEU A 473 5.02 30.26 -7.07
N ASP A 474 4.33 29.48 -6.23
CA ASP A 474 4.89 28.90 -5.00
C ASP A 474 5.60 29.97 -4.15
N ASP A 475 6.77 29.65 -3.62
CA ASP A 475 7.58 30.56 -2.79
C ASP A 475 8.71 31.22 -3.61
N THR A 476 8.53 31.36 -4.93
CA THR A 476 9.53 32.01 -5.80
C THR A 476 9.57 33.53 -5.60
N ASP A 477 10.74 34.14 -5.80
CA ASP A 477 10.91 35.61 -5.77
C ASP A 477 10.59 36.30 -7.11
N GLU A 478 10.38 35.52 -8.17
CA GLU A 478 10.07 36.04 -9.50
C GLU A 478 8.66 36.65 -9.52
N ARG A 479 8.56 37.97 -9.69
CA ARG A 479 7.29 38.70 -9.77
C ARG A 479 7.01 39.09 -11.22
N ILE A 480 5.95 38.52 -11.80
CA ILE A 480 5.58 38.73 -13.20
C ILE A 480 4.41 39.72 -13.26
N PRO A 481 4.56 40.87 -13.94
CA PRO A 481 3.48 41.84 -14.08
C PRO A 481 2.37 41.32 -15.00
N PHE A 482 1.13 41.73 -14.74
CA PHE A 482 -0.01 41.45 -15.60
C PHE A 482 -0.94 42.66 -15.74
N GLN A 483 -1.74 42.67 -16.81
CA GLN A 483 -2.82 43.62 -17.03
C GLN A 483 -4.10 42.87 -17.39
N THR A 484 -5.13 42.98 -16.54
CA THR A 484 -6.46 42.36 -16.65
C THR A 484 -6.48 40.83 -16.63
N SER A 485 -5.48 40.15 -17.18
CA SER A 485 -5.45 38.70 -17.28
C SER A 485 -4.05 38.12 -17.12
N ILE A 486 -4.00 36.90 -16.60
CA ILE A 486 -2.82 36.07 -16.47
C ILE A 486 -3.04 34.81 -17.31
N LYS A 487 -2.04 34.43 -18.11
CA LYS A 487 -2.02 33.15 -18.84
C LYS A 487 -0.69 32.46 -18.60
N LEU A 488 -0.74 31.24 -18.08
CA LEU A 488 0.47 30.47 -17.77
C LEU A 488 0.24 28.98 -17.87
N LYS A 489 1.35 28.23 -17.93
CA LYS A 489 1.37 26.80 -17.63
C LYS A 489 1.94 26.60 -16.23
N MET A 490 1.28 25.80 -15.40
CA MET A 490 1.76 25.50 -14.06
C MET A 490 1.50 24.04 -13.66
N LYS A 491 2.29 23.52 -12.72
CA LYS A 491 1.97 22.22 -12.09
C LYS A 491 0.67 22.37 -11.32
N VAL A 492 -0.15 21.32 -11.29
CA VAL A 492 -1.39 21.33 -10.50
C VAL A 492 -1.13 21.43 -8.99
N SER A 493 0.05 21.00 -8.54
CA SER A 493 0.51 21.10 -7.16
C SER A 493 1.03 22.48 -6.77
N SER A 494 1.18 23.41 -7.71
CA SER A 494 1.73 24.74 -7.44
C SER A 494 0.66 25.69 -6.91
N LYS A 495 1.08 26.68 -6.13
CA LYS A 495 0.27 27.82 -5.68
C LYS A 495 0.46 28.98 -6.66
N LEU A 496 -0.62 29.58 -7.12
CA LEU A 496 -0.59 30.83 -7.87
C LEU A 496 -0.92 31.98 -6.93
N ASN A 497 0.06 32.84 -6.66
CA ASN A 497 -0.12 34.03 -5.84
C ASN A 497 -0.32 35.24 -6.75
N ILE A 498 -1.38 36.01 -6.53
CA ILE A 498 -1.70 37.23 -7.28
C ILE A 498 -1.76 38.39 -6.30
N GLN A 499 -1.10 39.49 -6.64
CA GLN A 499 -1.11 40.72 -5.85
C GLN A 499 -1.68 41.88 -6.67
N VAL A 500 -2.67 42.56 -6.10
CA VAL A 500 -3.26 43.82 -6.61
C VAL A 500 -3.33 44.79 -5.44
N ASP A 501 -2.81 46.01 -5.62
CA ASP A 501 -2.80 47.09 -4.61
C ASP A 501 -2.34 46.66 -3.21
N GLY A 502 -1.29 45.83 -3.15
CA GLY A 502 -0.72 45.33 -1.89
C GLY A 502 -1.46 44.13 -1.29
N CYS A 503 -2.69 43.83 -1.72
CA CYS A 503 -3.44 42.65 -1.30
C CYS A 503 -3.01 41.41 -2.07
N VAL A 504 -2.75 40.29 -1.39
CA VAL A 504 -2.37 39.01 -2.02
C VAL A 504 -3.50 38.00 -1.89
N ARG A 505 -3.84 37.33 -2.99
CA ARG A 505 -4.69 36.14 -3.00
C ARG A 505 -3.91 34.95 -3.54
N THR A 506 -4.02 33.81 -2.87
CA THR A 506 -3.39 32.55 -3.27
C THR A 506 -4.45 31.61 -3.82
N ILE A 507 -4.18 31.03 -4.98
CA ILE A 507 -5.06 30.09 -5.66
C ILE A 507 -4.39 28.73 -5.66
N ARG A 508 -5.17 27.70 -5.34
CA ARG A 508 -4.79 26.30 -5.54
C ARG A 508 -5.78 25.66 -6.48
N LEU A 509 -5.30 25.00 -7.54
CA LEU A 509 -6.19 24.30 -8.48
C LEU A 509 -6.99 23.20 -7.78
N PHE A 510 -6.47 22.62 -6.70
CA PHE A 510 -7.18 21.67 -5.84
C PHE A 510 -8.53 22.19 -5.32
N GLU A 511 -8.64 23.51 -5.08
CA GLU A 511 -9.81 24.16 -4.48
C GLU A 511 -10.88 24.53 -5.51
N LEU A 512 -10.69 24.19 -6.79
CA LEU A 512 -11.70 24.41 -7.83
C LEU A 512 -13.03 23.77 -7.42
N PRO A 513 -14.17 24.52 -7.47
CA PRO A 513 -15.45 24.02 -6.98
C PRO A 513 -15.90 22.70 -7.62
N GLU A 514 -15.58 22.50 -8.90
CA GLU A 514 -15.94 21.26 -9.59
C GLU A 514 -15.16 20.05 -9.08
N LEU A 515 -13.85 20.21 -8.79
CA LEU A 515 -13.04 19.15 -8.18
C LEU A 515 -13.54 18.84 -6.76
N GLN A 516 -13.81 19.88 -5.97
CA GLN A 516 -14.34 19.71 -4.61
C GLN A 516 -15.67 18.94 -4.61
N ARG A 517 -16.54 19.16 -5.61
CA ARG A 517 -17.78 18.38 -5.76
C ARG A 517 -17.51 16.91 -6.06
N ILE A 518 -16.51 16.60 -6.89
CA ILE A 518 -16.08 15.21 -7.18
C ILE A 518 -15.55 14.56 -5.90
N PHE A 519 -14.68 15.24 -5.15
CA PHE A 519 -14.09 14.69 -3.92
C PHE A 519 -15.16 14.45 -2.86
N LYS A 520 -16.06 15.44 -2.63
CA LYS A 520 -17.20 15.35 -1.72
C LYS A 520 -18.14 14.20 -2.06
N ASN A 521 -18.33 13.88 -3.33
CA ASN A 521 -19.15 12.73 -3.73
C ASN A 521 -18.64 11.42 -3.11
N LEU A 522 -17.32 11.26 -3.01
CA LEU A 522 -16.70 10.08 -2.43
C LEU A 522 -16.66 10.14 -0.90
N TYR A 523 -16.09 11.20 -0.31
CA TYR A 523 -15.88 11.22 1.14
C TYR A 523 -17.15 11.52 1.97
N PHE A 524 -18.25 11.95 1.35
CA PHE A 524 -19.57 11.93 1.98
C PHE A 524 -20.42 10.71 1.62
N GLY A 525 -19.90 9.79 0.80
CA GLY A 525 -20.62 8.59 0.38
C GLY A 525 -21.82 8.88 -0.52
N TRP A 526 -21.87 10.03 -1.19
CA TRP A 526 -23.01 10.43 -2.01
C TRP A 526 -23.22 9.51 -3.22
N PHE A 527 -22.14 8.92 -3.73
CA PHE A 527 -22.19 7.90 -4.79
C PHE A 527 -23.04 6.67 -4.41
N ASN A 528 -23.23 6.41 -3.12
CA ASN A 528 -23.95 5.25 -2.59
C ASN A 528 -25.19 5.65 -1.79
N LYS A 529 -25.82 6.79 -2.11
CA LYS A 529 -27.08 7.23 -1.45
C LYS A 529 -28.22 6.22 -1.57
N ASP A 530 -28.23 5.43 -2.64
CA ASP A 530 -29.20 4.35 -2.89
C ASP A 530 -28.83 3.04 -2.17
N LYS A 531 -27.70 2.99 -1.45
CA LYS A 531 -27.18 1.82 -0.71
C LYS A 531 -27.00 0.58 -1.60
N LYS A 532 -26.67 0.77 -2.88
CA LYS A 532 -26.42 -0.30 -3.83
C LYS A 532 -25.12 -1.08 -3.53
N TYR A 533 -24.10 -0.40 -3.02
CA TYR A 533 -22.76 -0.95 -2.81
C TYR A 533 -22.53 -1.32 -1.34
N ARG A 534 -21.76 -2.39 -1.11
CA ARG A 534 -21.37 -2.85 0.24
C ARG A 534 -20.09 -2.14 0.71
N PRO A 535 -19.79 -2.12 2.03
CA PRO A 535 -18.52 -1.60 2.54
C PRO A 535 -17.30 -2.08 1.74
N GLY A 536 -16.43 -1.14 1.39
CA GLY A 536 -15.26 -1.38 0.54
C GLY A 536 -15.54 -1.36 -0.97
N GLU A 537 -16.79 -1.30 -1.42
CA GLU A 537 -17.16 -1.28 -2.83
C GLU A 537 -17.36 0.16 -3.33
N VAL A 538 -16.51 0.61 -4.26
CA VAL A 538 -16.63 1.91 -4.93
C VAL A 538 -16.31 1.69 -6.41
N PRO A 539 -17.28 1.85 -7.33
CA PRO A 539 -17.01 1.71 -8.76
C PRO A 539 -15.94 2.68 -9.24
N ALA A 540 -15.03 2.23 -10.10
CA ALA A 540 -13.93 3.06 -10.62
C ALA A 540 -14.40 4.39 -11.25
N HIS A 541 -15.55 4.38 -11.94
CA HIS A 541 -16.11 5.58 -12.58
C HIS A 541 -16.60 6.65 -11.59
N GLU A 542 -16.72 6.35 -10.29
CA GLU A 542 -17.03 7.34 -9.26
C GLU A 542 -15.83 8.22 -8.90
N PHE A 543 -14.60 7.78 -9.18
CA PHE A 543 -13.38 8.57 -9.01
C PHE A 543 -13.18 9.63 -10.09
N LYS A 544 -13.94 9.55 -11.20
CA LYS A 544 -13.99 10.56 -12.26
C LYS A 544 -12.59 10.96 -12.78
N LEU A 545 -11.66 10.01 -12.90
CA LEU A 545 -10.26 10.27 -13.23
C LEU A 545 -10.09 11.06 -14.54
N ALA A 546 -10.84 10.70 -15.59
CA ALA A 546 -10.86 11.42 -16.86
C ALA A 546 -11.39 12.86 -16.70
N ARG A 547 -12.47 13.04 -15.94
CA ARG A 547 -13.08 14.37 -15.73
C ARG A 547 -12.19 15.29 -14.90
N ILE A 548 -11.53 14.77 -13.85
CA ILE A 548 -10.55 15.54 -13.06
C ILE A 548 -9.46 16.09 -13.99
N ARG A 549 -8.95 15.25 -14.90
CA ARG A 549 -7.98 15.67 -15.90
C ARG A 549 -8.56 16.73 -16.85
N GLU A 550 -9.76 16.53 -17.39
CA GLU A 550 -10.39 17.53 -18.28
C GLU A 550 -10.50 18.91 -17.61
N ILE A 551 -10.88 18.95 -16.33
CA ILE A 551 -10.96 20.18 -15.54
C ILE A 551 -9.58 20.85 -15.40
N LEU A 552 -8.53 20.04 -15.24
CA LEU A 552 -7.17 20.52 -15.02
C LEU A 552 -6.39 20.78 -16.32
N ASP A 553 -6.79 20.19 -17.46
CA ASP A 553 -6.14 20.41 -18.75
C ASP A 553 -6.27 21.90 -19.14
N HIS A 554 -7.45 22.49 -18.92
CA HIS A 554 -7.73 23.90 -19.19
C HIS A 554 -8.54 24.54 -18.06
N VAL A 555 -7.90 25.42 -17.29
CA VAL A 555 -8.55 26.13 -16.18
C VAL A 555 -8.78 27.58 -16.56
N GLU A 556 -10.05 27.99 -16.54
CA GLU A 556 -10.45 29.38 -16.68
C GLU A 556 -11.15 29.86 -15.41
N MET A 557 -10.74 31.02 -14.89
CA MET A 557 -11.34 31.60 -13.69
C MET A 557 -11.31 33.13 -13.70
N CYS A 558 -12.21 33.72 -12.91
CA CYS A 558 -12.28 35.15 -12.66
C CYS A 558 -12.06 35.40 -11.16
N ILE A 559 -11.20 36.34 -10.83
CA ILE A 559 -10.85 36.71 -9.46
C ILE A 559 -11.04 38.20 -9.29
N ASP A 560 -11.96 38.55 -8.40
CA ASP A 560 -12.21 39.93 -8.01
C ASP A 560 -11.45 40.24 -6.72
N PHE A 561 -10.73 41.37 -6.70
CA PHE A 561 -9.88 41.81 -5.60
C PHE A 561 -10.59 42.72 -4.62
#